data_AF-A0A418XTT7-F1
#
_entry.id   AF-A0A418XTT7-F1
#
_cell.length_a   1.000
_cell.length_b   1.000
_cell.length_c   1.000
_cell.angle_alpha   90.00
_cell.angle_beta   90.00
_cell.angle_gamma   90.00
#
_symmetry.space_group_name_H-M   'P 1'
#
loop_
_entity.id
_entity.type
_entity.pdbx_description
1 polymer ?
#
loop_
_entity_poly.entity_id
_entity_poly.type
_entity_poly.pdbx_seq_one_letter_code
_entity_poly.pdbx_strand_id
1 'polypeptide(L)'
;MLVALLILVAISLLGISAMKTSMFSSKVSTGVQADAMVFEAAESAIVEAYSELDDMASTDLSAFLGGDVMTRCLAASNPRKVGVCGAPDYLGNRGLIKASSTSQVNGFQLISGAQLSSTGNAGTFVDYQVQIVGSSRMAAFNIDDAHIQELLKRGIRPSSEIE
;
A
#
# COMPACT_ATOMS: atom_id res chain seq x y z
N MET A 1 25.20 42.36 -42.68
CA MET A 1 25.35 40.89 -42.59
C MET A 1 25.76 40.45 -41.18
N LEU A 2 26.86 40.95 -40.63
CA LEU A 2 27.39 40.53 -39.32
C LEU A 2 26.41 40.80 -38.14
N VAL A 3 25.74 41.96 -38.14
CA VAL A 3 24.73 42.32 -37.12
C VAL A 3 23.52 41.37 -37.14
N ALA A 4 23.03 41.03 -38.33
CA ALA A 4 21.91 40.09 -38.47
C ALA A 4 22.27 38.69 -37.94
N LEU A 5 23.51 38.26 -38.16
CA LEU A 5 24.01 36.98 -37.66
C LEU A 5 24.09 36.95 -36.12
N LEU A 6 24.58 38.04 -35.50
CA LEU A 6 24.63 38.17 -34.04
C LEU A 6 23.24 38.14 -33.40
N ILE A 7 22.24 38.79 -34.02
CA ILE A 7 20.86 38.77 -33.52
C ILE A 7 20.27 37.36 -33.60
N LEU A 8 20.52 36.63 -34.68
CA LEU A 8 20.06 35.25 -34.87
C LEU A 8 20.66 34.31 -33.80
N VAL A 9 21.94 34.50 -33.47
CA VAL A 9 22.61 33.76 -32.38
C VAL A 9 21.99 34.10 -31.02
N ALA A 10 21.69 35.36 -30.74
CA ALA A 10 21.06 35.76 -29.48
C ALA A 10 19.66 35.14 -29.31
N ILE A 11 18.83 35.16 -30.36
CA ILE A 11 17.48 34.59 -30.32
C ILE A 11 17.51 33.06 -30.16
N SER A 12 18.43 32.37 -30.83
CA SER A 12 18.57 30.92 -30.70
C SER A 12 19.07 30.49 -29.31
N LEU A 13 19.99 31.24 -28.70
CA LEU A 13 20.43 31.01 -27.31
C LEU A 13 19.29 31.17 -26.29
N LEU A 14 18.45 32.19 -26.47
CA LEU A 14 17.25 32.38 -25.64
C LEU A 14 16.23 31.26 -25.85
N GLY A 15 16.03 30.83 -27.11
CA GLY A 15 15.11 29.74 -27.45
C GLY A 15 15.52 28.38 -26.85
N ILE A 16 16.82 28.03 -26.91
CA ILE A 16 17.35 26.80 -26.31
C ILE A 16 17.22 26.84 -24.78
N SER A 17 17.50 27.99 -24.16
CA SER A 17 17.39 28.15 -22.71
C SER A 17 15.95 27.96 -22.23
N ALA A 18 14.98 28.54 -22.95
CA ALA A 18 13.56 28.34 -22.66
C ALA A 18 13.13 26.87 -22.83
N MET A 19 13.59 26.20 -23.90
CA MET A 19 13.27 24.79 -24.15
C MET A 19 13.85 23.87 -23.06
N LYS A 20 15.07 24.13 -22.60
CA LYS A 20 15.70 23.37 -21.50
C LYS A 20 14.92 23.51 -20.20
N THR A 21 14.50 24.73 -19.85
CA THR A 21 13.67 24.99 -18.65
C THR A 21 12.30 24.31 -18.76
N SER A 22 11.68 24.35 -19.94
CA SER A 22 10.40 23.66 -20.20
C SER A 22 10.52 22.14 -20.04
N MET A 23 11.55 21.52 -20.60
CA MET A 23 11.79 20.08 -20.43
C MET A 23 12.08 19.70 -18.98
N PHE A 24 12.81 20.53 -18.25
CA PHE A 24 13.06 20.30 -16.82
C PHE A 24 11.74 20.35 -16.02
N SER A 25 10.92 21.38 -16.24
CA SER A 25 9.62 21.52 -15.58
C SER A 25 8.69 20.34 -15.90
N SER A 26 8.66 19.86 -17.15
CA SER A 26 7.86 18.70 -17.53
C SER A 26 8.35 17.40 -16.86
N LYS A 27 9.66 17.19 -16.74
CA LYS A 27 10.22 16.03 -16.04
C LYS A 27 9.88 16.06 -14.55
N VAL A 28 9.99 17.22 -13.91
CA VAL A 28 9.62 17.40 -12.50
C VAL A 28 8.13 17.11 -12.31
N SER A 29 7.26 17.66 -13.16
CA SER A 29 5.81 17.40 -13.09
C SER A 29 5.47 15.91 -13.28
N THR A 30 6.14 15.25 -14.22
CA THR A 30 5.92 13.80 -14.46
C THR A 30 6.41 12.97 -13.27
N GLY A 31 7.52 13.36 -12.64
CA GLY A 31 8.02 12.71 -11.43
C GLY A 31 7.03 12.80 -10.27
N VAL A 32 6.48 14.00 -10.01
CA VAL A 32 5.47 14.20 -8.96
C VAL A 32 4.18 13.42 -9.25
N GLN A 33 3.75 13.35 -10.51
CA GLN A 33 2.61 12.51 -10.89
C GLN A 33 2.89 11.02 -10.69
N ALA A 34 4.10 10.56 -11.03
CA ALA A 34 4.51 9.17 -10.84
C ALA A 34 4.53 8.80 -9.35
N ASP A 35 5.05 9.70 -8.51
CA ASP A 35 5.07 9.59 -7.06
C ASP A 35 3.66 9.47 -6.48
N ALA A 36 2.74 10.37 -6.86
CA ALA A 36 1.34 10.33 -6.42
C ALA A 36 0.63 9.03 -6.84
N MET A 37 0.90 8.51 -8.04
CA MET A 37 0.35 7.24 -8.48
C MET A 37 0.89 6.04 -7.68
N VAL A 38 2.16 6.06 -7.26
CA VAL A 38 2.75 5.02 -6.41
C VAL A 38 2.15 5.09 -5.01
N PHE A 39 2.02 6.29 -4.44
CA PHE A 39 1.36 6.53 -3.16
C PHE A 39 -0.09 5.99 -3.15
N GLU A 40 -0.89 6.37 -4.14
CA GLU A 40 -2.29 5.92 -4.26
C GLU A 40 -2.38 4.40 -4.42
N ALA A 41 -1.43 3.79 -5.12
CA ALA A 41 -1.38 2.35 -5.29
C ALA A 41 -1.09 1.59 -3.99
N ALA A 42 -0.21 2.13 -3.12
CA ALA A 42 0.03 1.55 -1.79
C ALA A 42 -1.21 1.64 -0.90
N GLU A 43 -1.87 2.81 -0.88
CA GLU A 43 -3.12 3.01 -0.14
C GLU A 43 -4.25 2.11 -0.64
N SER A 44 -4.40 1.96 -1.96
CA SER A 44 -5.40 1.06 -2.55
C SER A 44 -5.19 -0.40 -2.10
N ALA A 45 -3.94 -0.84 -1.95
CA ALA A 45 -3.62 -2.18 -1.45
C ALA A 45 -4.00 -2.35 0.03
N ILE A 46 -3.87 -1.30 0.84
CA ILE A 46 -4.31 -1.30 2.24
C ILE A 46 -5.83 -1.34 2.34
N VAL A 47 -6.53 -0.53 1.55
CA VAL A 47 -8.00 -0.49 1.52
C VAL A 47 -8.58 -1.85 1.13
N GLU A 48 -8.00 -2.51 0.13
CA GLU A 48 -8.44 -3.87 -0.24
C GLU A 48 -8.14 -4.91 0.82
N ALA A 49 -6.98 -4.83 1.50
CA ALA A 49 -6.69 -5.71 2.63
C ALA A 49 -7.67 -5.49 3.80
N TYR A 50 -8.05 -4.24 4.05
CA TYR A 50 -9.07 -3.90 5.05
C TYR A 50 -10.43 -4.48 4.68
N SER A 51 -10.86 -4.31 3.43
CA SER A 51 -12.13 -4.88 2.96
C SER A 51 -12.10 -6.41 2.98
N GLU A 52 -10.97 -7.05 2.70
CA GLU A 52 -10.83 -8.50 2.86
C GLU A 52 -10.97 -8.95 4.33
N LEU A 53 -10.39 -8.19 5.26
CA LEU A 53 -10.53 -8.46 6.70
C LEU A 53 -11.96 -8.26 7.20
N ASP A 54 -12.71 -7.33 6.62
CA ASP A 54 -14.11 -7.06 6.97
C ASP A 54 -15.08 -8.10 6.39
N ASP A 55 -14.85 -8.51 5.14
CA ASP A 55 -15.67 -9.53 4.44
C ASP A 55 -15.37 -10.98 4.88
N MET A 56 -14.33 -11.18 5.69
CA MET A 56 -13.84 -12.53 6.00
C MET A 56 -14.82 -13.33 6.87
N ALA A 57 -14.93 -14.63 6.58
CA ALA A 57 -15.68 -15.55 7.42
C ALA A 57 -15.03 -15.67 8.80
N SER A 58 -15.84 -15.89 9.85
CA SER A 58 -15.37 -15.94 11.23
C SER A 58 -14.31 -17.01 11.50
N THR A 59 -14.31 -18.12 10.74
CA THR A 59 -13.32 -19.19 10.84
C THR A 59 -11.96 -18.73 10.34
N ASP A 60 -11.91 -18.11 9.16
CA ASP A 60 -10.67 -17.65 8.53
C ASP A 60 -10.10 -16.45 9.29
N LEU A 61 -10.99 -15.57 9.77
CA LEU A 61 -10.61 -14.47 10.63
C LEU A 61 -10.01 -14.98 11.95
N SER A 62 -10.56 -16.04 12.55
CA SER A 62 -10.01 -16.62 13.77
C SER A 62 -8.63 -17.24 13.57
N ALA A 63 -8.37 -17.86 12.41
CA ALA A 63 -7.05 -18.36 12.03
C ALA A 63 -6.05 -17.20 11.83
N PHE A 64 -6.48 -16.14 11.13
CA PHE A 64 -5.68 -14.93 10.97
C PHE A 64 -5.32 -14.27 12.31
N LEU A 65 -6.30 -14.10 13.20
CA LEU A 65 -6.09 -13.59 14.56
C LEU A 65 -5.19 -14.50 15.42
N GLY A 66 -5.05 -15.77 15.05
CA GLY A 66 -4.13 -16.74 15.65
C GLY A 66 -2.66 -16.54 15.25
N GLY A 67 -2.37 -15.66 14.28
CA GLY A 67 -1.00 -15.28 13.90
C GLY A 67 -0.63 -15.54 12.44
N ASP A 68 -1.57 -15.92 11.58
CA ASP A 68 -1.27 -16.09 10.15
C ASP A 68 -0.95 -14.73 9.50
N VAL A 69 0.00 -14.77 8.55
CA VAL A 69 0.38 -13.59 7.75
C VAL A 69 -0.32 -13.69 6.40
N MET A 70 -1.05 -12.64 6.05
CA MET A 70 -1.81 -12.55 4.80
C MET A 70 -1.14 -11.59 3.83
N THR A 71 -0.52 -12.11 2.77
CA THR A 71 -0.01 -11.30 1.67
C THR A 71 -0.96 -11.36 0.47
N ARG A 72 -1.26 -10.18 -0.09
CA ARG A 72 -2.11 -9.99 -1.25
C ARG A 72 -1.41 -9.12 -2.29
N CYS A 73 -1.56 -9.50 -3.54
CA CYS A 73 -1.19 -8.69 -4.67
C CYS A 73 -2.44 -8.07 -5.30
N LEU A 74 -2.36 -6.77 -5.56
CA LEU A 74 -3.41 -6.00 -6.20
C LEU A 74 -3.21 -6.06 -7.73
N ALA A 75 -3.84 -7.05 -8.36
CA ALA A 75 -3.80 -7.22 -9.82
C ALA A 75 -5.10 -6.73 -10.47
N ALA A 76 -5.00 -6.19 -11.68
CA ALA A 76 -6.15 -5.62 -12.41
C ALA A 76 -7.35 -6.58 -12.58
N SER A 77 -7.10 -7.89 -12.71
CA SER A 77 -8.15 -8.91 -12.83
C SER A 77 -8.57 -9.54 -11.50
N ASN A 78 -7.71 -9.46 -10.47
CA ASN A 78 -7.97 -10.01 -9.15
C ASN A 78 -7.30 -9.12 -8.10
N PRO A 79 -8.07 -8.25 -7.41
CA PRO A 79 -7.50 -7.31 -6.45
C PRO A 79 -6.98 -7.98 -5.17
N ARG A 80 -7.38 -9.23 -4.90
CA ARG A 80 -6.99 -10.00 -3.70
C ARG A 80 -6.25 -11.26 -4.07
N LYS A 81 -5.34 -11.18 -5.06
CA LYS A 81 -4.55 -12.33 -5.47
C LYS A 81 -3.63 -12.75 -4.33
N VAL A 82 -3.70 -14.00 -3.90
CA VAL A 82 -2.86 -14.52 -2.81
C VAL A 82 -1.38 -14.49 -3.21
N GLY A 83 -0.54 -13.97 -2.31
CA GLY A 83 0.92 -13.95 -2.45
C GLY A 83 1.48 -12.66 -3.04
N VAL A 84 2.79 -12.69 -3.34
CA VAL A 84 3.52 -11.55 -3.92
C VAL A 84 3.15 -11.32 -5.38
N CYS A 85 3.24 -10.07 -5.83
CA CYS A 85 3.00 -9.74 -7.23
C CYS A 85 4.05 -10.35 -8.16
N GLY A 86 3.61 -11.24 -9.04
CA GLY A 86 4.44 -11.85 -10.08
C GLY A 86 4.74 -10.90 -11.24
N ALA A 87 5.36 -11.42 -12.29
CA ALA A 87 5.69 -10.65 -13.49
C ALA A 87 4.47 -9.98 -14.17
N PRO A 88 3.32 -10.67 -14.41
CA PRO A 88 2.18 -10.10 -15.10
C PRO A 88 1.21 -9.32 -14.19
N ASP A 89 1.47 -9.28 -12.88
CA ASP A 89 0.53 -8.72 -11.91
C ASP A 89 0.79 -7.22 -11.76
N TYR A 90 -0.03 -6.43 -12.44
CA TYR A 90 -0.02 -4.97 -12.39
C TYR A 90 -1.39 -4.44 -11.97
N LEU A 91 -1.38 -3.30 -11.27
CA LEU A 91 -2.58 -2.65 -10.74
C LEU A 91 -3.53 -2.15 -11.85
N GLY A 92 -3.02 -1.91 -13.06
CA GLY A 92 -3.84 -1.43 -14.17
C GLY A 92 -3.27 -1.79 -15.54
N ASN A 93 -4.06 -1.51 -16.58
CA ASN A 93 -3.78 -1.92 -17.97
C ASN A 93 -2.49 -1.34 -18.56
N ARG A 94 -1.93 -0.30 -17.94
CA ARG A 94 -0.67 0.34 -18.39
C ARG A 94 0.56 -0.49 -18.04
N GLY A 95 0.45 -1.47 -17.13
CA GLY A 95 1.56 -2.36 -16.78
C GLY A 95 2.74 -1.66 -16.09
N LEU A 96 2.49 -0.56 -15.37
CA LEU A 96 3.55 0.29 -14.81
C LEU A 96 3.76 0.09 -13.30
N ILE A 97 2.69 -0.17 -12.56
CA ILE A 97 2.69 -0.17 -11.10
C ILE A 97 2.33 -1.56 -10.59
N LYS A 98 3.10 -2.03 -9.62
CA LYS A 98 2.78 -3.20 -8.80
C LYS A 98 2.48 -2.74 -7.40
N ALA A 99 1.42 -3.27 -6.81
CA ALA A 99 1.05 -2.98 -5.44
C ALA A 99 0.69 -4.27 -4.71
N SER A 100 1.14 -4.39 -3.47
CA SER A 100 0.85 -5.53 -2.60
C SER A 100 0.59 -5.07 -1.19
N SER A 101 -0.19 -5.83 -0.45
CA SER A 101 -0.40 -5.64 0.97
C SER A 101 -0.01 -6.88 1.75
N THR A 102 0.56 -6.67 2.93
CA THR A 102 0.85 -7.73 3.90
C THR A 102 0.17 -7.35 5.21
N SER A 103 -0.73 -8.21 5.68
CA SER A 103 -1.43 -8.05 6.95
C SER A 103 -0.91 -9.08 7.94
N GLN A 104 -0.64 -8.65 9.18
CA GLN A 104 -0.18 -9.52 10.26
C GLN A 104 -0.71 -9.04 11.61
N VAL A 105 -0.80 -9.96 12.57
CA VAL A 105 -1.19 -9.65 13.95
C VAL A 105 0.08 -9.44 14.77
N ASN A 106 0.29 -8.22 15.28
CA ASN A 106 1.46 -7.86 16.09
C ASN A 106 1.26 -8.14 17.59
N GLY A 107 0.03 -8.46 18.01
CA GLY A 107 -0.28 -8.82 19.39
C GLY A 107 -1.74 -8.56 19.74
N PHE A 108 -2.02 -8.55 21.03
CA PHE A 108 -3.33 -8.26 21.58
C PHE A 108 -3.21 -7.45 22.86
N GLN A 109 -4.22 -6.63 23.14
CA GLN A 109 -4.35 -5.90 24.38
C GLN A 109 -5.62 -6.32 25.10
N LEU A 110 -5.53 -6.54 26.41
CA LEU A 110 -6.70 -6.78 27.23
C LEU A 110 -7.50 -5.49 27.37
N ILE A 111 -8.82 -5.61 27.22
CA ILE A 111 -9.73 -4.50 27.46
C ILE A 111 -9.93 -4.39 28.97
N SER A 112 -9.67 -3.21 29.53
CA SER A 112 -9.88 -2.96 30.96
C SER A 112 -11.36 -3.16 31.32
N GLY A 113 -11.63 -4.04 32.30
CA GLY A 113 -12.99 -4.41 32.71
C GLY A 113 -13.65 -5.51 31.88
N ALA A 114 -12.92 -6.17 30.97
CA ALA A 114 -13.45 -7.31 30.22
C ALA A 114 -13.88 -8.44 31.17
N GLN A 115 -15.11 -8.94 30.97
CA GLN A 115 -15.64 -10.08 31.71
C GLN A 115 -14.87 -11.35 31.33
N LEU A 116 -14.27 -12.01 32.33
CA LEU A 116 -13.80 -13.38 32.22
C LEU A 116 -15.03 -14.29 32.24
N SER A 117 -15.45 -14.82 31.10
CA SER A 117 -16.52 -15.81 31.06
C SER A 117 -16.03 -17.09 31.75
N SER A 118 -16.62 -17.46 32.89
CA SER A 118 -16.21 -18.64 33.68
C SER A 118 -17.05 -19.90 33.42
N THR A 119 -17.96 -19.87 32.43
CA THR A 119 -18.85 -21.00 32.14
C THR A 119 -18.77 -21.44 30.67
N GLY A 120 -18.51 -22.73 30.46
CA GLY A 120 -18.72 -23.46 29.18
C GLY A 120 -17.66 -23.31 28.08
N ASN A 121 -16.93 -22.19 28.03
CA ASN A 121 -15.74 -21.97 27.19
C ASN A 121 -15.15 -20.63 27.63
N ALA A 122 -14.17 -20.67 28.54
CA ALA A 122 -13.59 -19.45 29.08
C ALA A 122 -12.85 -18.72 27.98
N GLY A 123 -13.25 -17.48 27.71
CA GLY A 123 -12.63 -16.61 26.72
C GLY A 123 -12.63 -15.18 27.23
N THR A 124 -11.56 -14.46 26.94
CA THR A 124 -11.39 -13.05 27.33
C THR A 124 -11.53 -12.19 26.09
N PHE A 125 -12.24 -11.07 26.22
CA PHE A 125 -12.31 -10.08 25.16
C PHE A 125 -10.97 -9.34 25.07
N VAL A 126 -10.35 -9.38 23.90
CA VAL A 126 -9.09 -8.71 23.61
C VAL A 126 -9.23 -7.87 22.34
N ASP A 127 -8.49 -6.78 22.27
CA ASP A 127 -8.32 -6.01 21.04
C ASP A 127 -7.03 -6.49 20.36
N TYR A 128 -7.17 -7.19 19.25
CA TYR A 128 -6.05 -7.64 18.42
C TYR A 128 -5.49 -6.46 17.63
N GLN A 129 -4.17 -6.30 17.69
CA GLN A 129 -3.43 -5.31 16.92
C GLN A 129 -3.03 -5.92 15.59
N VAL A 130 -3.70 -5.51 14.53
CA VAL A 130 -3.39 -5.93 13.17
C VAL A 130 -2.66 -4.78 12.48
N GLN A 131 -1.55 -5.11 11.84
CA GLN A 131 -0.78 -4.19 11.03
C GLN A 131 -0.92 -4.59 9.57
N ILE A 132 -1.30 -3.63 8.73
CA ILE A 132 -1.35 -3.77 7.28
C ILE A 132 -0.25 -2.89 6.68
N VAL A 133 0.65 -3.52 5.93
CA VAL A 133 1.70 -2.85 5.18
C VAL A 133 1.33 -2.89 3.70
N GLY A 134 1.03 -1.73 3.11
CA GLY A 134 0.84 -1.58 1.67
C GLY A 134 2.15 -1.14 1.02
N SER A 135 2.61 -1.86 0.02
CA SER A 135 3.81 -1.51 -0.76
C SER A 135 3.46 -1.34 -2.22
N SER A 136 4.11 -0.39 -2.87
CA SER A 136 3.93 -0.12 -4.28
C SER A 136 5.26 0.22 -4.96
N ARG A 137 5.37 -0.13 -6.24
CA ARG A 137 6.58 0.09 -7.03
C ARG A 137 6.24 0.42 -8.48
N MET A 138 6.90 1.44 -9.00
CA MET A 138 6.90 1.79 -10.41
C MET A 138 8.32 1.67 -10.99
N ALA A 139 8.63 0.51 -11.57
CA ALA A 139 9.97 0.18 -12.04
C ALA A 139 10.49 1.14 -13.13
N ALA A 140 9.60 1.71 -13.96
CA ALA A 140 9.97 2.62 -15.05
C ALA A 140 10.61 3.94 -14.56
N PHE A 141 10.24 4.40 -13.36
CA PHE A 141 10.77 5.63 -12.76
C PHE A 141 11.63 5.38 -11.53
N ASN A 142 11.81 4.11 -11.13
CA ASN A 142 12.52 3.71 -9.91
C ASN A 142 11.98 4.41 -8.66
N ILE A 143 10.65 4.43 -8.54
CA ILE A 143 9.91 4.98 -7.39
C ILE A 143 9.26 3.81 -6.65
N ASP A 144 9.45 3.80 -5.34
CA ASP A 144 8.96 2.79 -4.41
C ASP A 144 8.31 3.52 -3.23
N ASP A 145 7.18 3.01 -2.76
CA ASP A 145 6.54 3.52 -1.54
C ASP A 145 6.03 2.36 -0.68
N ALA A 146 5.99 2.58 0.63
CA ALA A 146 5.50 1.64 1.61
C ALA A 146 4.80 2.37 2.74
N HIS A 147 3.52 2.06 2.92
CA HIS A 147 2.68 2.62 3.97
C HIS A 147 2.31 1.56 4.98
N ILE A 148 2.13 1.98 6.23
CA ILE A 148 1.75 1.11 7.33
C ILE A 148 0.52 1.71 7.98
N GLN A 149 -0.52 0.89 8.13
CA GLN A 149 -1.71 1.22 8.88
C GLN A 149 -1.95 0.16 9.96
N GLU A 150 -2.26 0.61 11.15
CA GLU A 150 -2.58 -0.25 12.28
C GLU A 150 -4.07 -0.15 12.57
N LEU A 151 -4.69 -1.30 12.83
CA LEU A 151 -6.09 -1.42 13.18
C LEU A 151 -6.26 -2.30 14.41
N LEU A 152 -7.33 -2.01 15.15
CA LEU A 152 -7.74 -2.78 16.30
C LEU A 152 -8.99 -3.56 15.95
N LYS A 153 -8.91 -4.89 16.07
CA LYS A 153 -10.07 -5.77 15.92
C LYS A 153 -10.40 -6.39 17.27
N ARG A 154 -11.60 -6.13 17.76
CA ARG A 154 -12.11 -6.77 18.97
C ARG A 154 -12.50 -8.22 18.70
N GLY A 155 -12.00 -9.13 19.51
CA GLY A 155 -12.32 -10.56 19.42
C GLY A 155 -12.33 -11.24 20.78
N ILE A 156 -12.70 -12.52 20.78
CA ILE A 156 -12.64 -13.37 21.96
C ILE A 156 -11.42 -14.28 21.80
N ARG A 157 -10.52 -14.24 22.77
CA ARG A 157 -9.39 -15.16 22.82
C ARG A 157 -9.71 -16.30 23.80
N PRO A 158 -9.55 -17.58 23.41
CA PRO A 158 -9.74 -18.70 24.33
C PRO A 158 -8.78 -18.60 25.52
N SER A 159 -9.28 -18.83 26.72
CA SER A 159 -8.52 -18.72 27.97
C SER A 159 -7.44 -19.79 28.13
N SER A 160 -7.39 -20.80 27.25
CA SER A 160 -6.33 -21.82 27.20
C SER A 160 -5.01 -21.31 26.62
N GLU A 161 -4.97 -20.10 26.08
CA GLU A 161 -3.79 -19.50 25.43
C GLU A 161 -3.33 -18.20 26.12
N ILE A 162 -3.89 -17.91 27.30
CA ILE A 162 -3.49 -16.80 28.15
C ILE A 162 -2.47 -17.36 29.14
N GLU A 163 -1.17 -17.22 28.83
CA GLU A 163 -0.06 -17.46 29.76
C GLU A 163 0.14 -16.28 30.72
#